data_AF-A0A6N8TPQ9-F1
#
_entry.id   AF-A0A6N8TPQ9-F1
#
_cell.length_a   1.000
_cell.length_b   1.000
_cell.length_c   1.000
_cell.angle_alpha   90.00
_cell.angle_beta   90.00
_cell.angle_gamma   90.00
#
_symmetry.space_group_name_H-M   'P 1'
#
loop_
_entity.id
_entity.type
_entity.pdbx_description
1 polymer ?
#
loop_
_entity_poly.entity_id
_entity_poly.type
_entity_poly.pdbx_seq_one_letter_code
_entity_poly.pdbx_strand_id
1 'polypeptide(L)'
;MVLQNGLQESVKLSPLPDLIEHIAGEFAPAVMAIWGRFDVGEYVMATSTQRHVWHAALAAGDDFLLTSKWLTRNRLKVILKRAYGNYPSGMVRLLSRLGPRAETREFYRAAHVALSRGDMLTRILQHSKTIDPHVVFAIAELPTDLISVRMASYALRRGVSSDEIAEMSWLVRRIVEVSASTAVLNLLASSKNPVLTVRKAITQLPFPAAPWKAEGLIPVQSAEEL
;
A
#
# COMPACT_ATOMS: atom_id res chain seq x y z
N MET A 1 25.92 65.15 -18.86
CA MET A 1 25.84 65.40 -17.41
C MET A 1 24.45 64.95 -16.96
N VAL A 2 24.36 64.17 -15.87
CA VAL A 2 23.14 63.72 -15.14
C VAL A 2 22.37 62.57 -15.83
N LEU A 3 22.57 61.29 -15.47
CA LEU A 3 22.16 60.48 -14.28
C LEU A 3 20.80 59.75 -14.44
N GLN A 4 20.89 58.41 -14.42
CA GLN A 4 20.02 57.40 -13.81
C GLN A 4 18.48 57.54 -13.81
N ASN A 5 17.80 56.47 -14.25
CA ASN A 5 16.71 55.77 -13.53
C ASN A 5 16.35 54.52 -14.35
N GLY A 6 16.53 53.27 -13.93
CA GLY A 6 16.51 52.75 -12.57
C GLY A 6 15.07 52.43 -12.15
N LEU A 7 14.38 51.55 -12.87
CA LEU A 7 13.12 50.96 -12.41
C LEU A 7 13.16 49.44 -12.56
N GLN A 8 13.66 48.86 -11.47
CA GLN A 8 13.39 47.54 -10.92
C GLN A 8 12.28 46.75 -11.64
N GLU A 9 12.69 45.73 -12.39
CA GLU A 9 11.84 44.56 -12.58
C GLU A 9 11.61 43.92 -11.21
N SER A 10 10.40 44.12 -10.68
CA SER A 10 9.94 43.37 -9.52
C SER A 10 9.91 41.89 -9.88
N VAL A 11 10.90 41.13 -9.39
CA VAL A 11 10.89 39.68 -9.40
C VAL A 11 9.59 39.22 -8.72
N LYS A 12 8.63 38.71 -9.51
CA LYS A 12 7.42 38.08 -8.98
C LYS A 12 7.84 36.84 -8.19
N LEU A 13 7.97 36.98 -6.87
CA LEU A 13 8.12 35.86 -5.96
C LEU A 13 6.82 35.05 -5.96
N SER A 14 6.79 33.96 -6.71
CA SER A 14 5.83 32.88 -6.46
C SER A 14 6.49 31.52 -6.66
N PRO A 15 7.06 30.90 -5.60
CA PRO A 15 7.58 29.53 -5.74
C PRO A 15 7.23 28.54 -4.61
N LEU A 16 6.60 28.97 -3.50
CA LEU A 16 6.40 28.10 -2.33
C LEU A 16 5.11 27.26 -2.38
N PRO A 17 3.93 27.80 -2.74
CA PRO A 17 2.70 27.01 -2.85
C PRO A 17 2.85 25.81 -3.79
N ASP A 18 3.41 26.03 -4.98
CA ASP A 18 3.65 25.00 -6.00
C ASP A 18 4.60 23.89 -5.50
N LEU A 19 5.63 24.24 -4.71
CA LEU A 19 6.57 23.26 -4.15
C LEU A 19 5.90 22.40 -3.06
N ILE A 20 5.06 23.01 -2.22
CA ILE A 20 4.34 22.27 -1.18
C ILE A 20 3.32 21.33 -1.81
N GLU A 21 2.57 21.79 -2.80
CA GLU A 21 1.67 20.91 -3.57
C GLU A 21 2.43 19.76 -4.22
N HIS A 22 3.61 20.02 -4.78
CA HIS A 22 4.45 18.99 -5.38
C HIS A 22 4.94 17.92 -4.38
N ILE A 23 5.32 18.32 -3.16
CA ILE A 23 5.89 17.43 -2.14
C ILE A 23 4.79 16.75 -1.33
N ALA A 24 3.79 17.51 -0.89
CA ALA A 24 2.74 17.06 0.02
C ALA A 24 1.54 16.45 -0.71
N GLY A 25 1.34 16.75 -1.99
CA GLY A 25 0.17 16.29 -2.75
C GLY A 25 -1.13 16.69 -2.05
N GLU A 26 -2.00 15.71 -1.82
CA GLU A 26 -3.27 15.90 -1.10
C GLU A 26 -3.12 16.43 0.34
N PHE A 27 -1.94 16.30 0.95
CA PHE A 27 -1.66 16.81 2.30
C PHE A 27 -1.32 18.29 2.32
N ALA A 28 -1.13 18.95 1.17
CA ALA A 28 -0.72 20.35 1.09
C ALA A 28 -1.60 21.30 1.92
N PRO A 29 -2.94 21.21 1.91
CA PRO A 29 -3.78 22.07 2.75
C PRO A 29 -3.52 21.88 4.25
N ALA A 30 -3.35 20.62 4.70
CA ALA A 30 -3.08 20.32 6.10
C ALA A 30 -1.67 20.76 6.54
N VAL A 31 -0.67 20.58 5.67
CA VAL A 31 0.69 21.09 5.90
C VAL A 31 0.68 22.62 6.05
N MET A 32 -0.03 23.32 5.16
CA MET A 32 -0.15 24.78 5.23
C MET A 32 -0.93 25.24 6.46
N ALA A 33 -1.92 24.49 6.93
CA ALA A 33 -2.63 24.80 8.16
C ALA A 33 -1.75 24.64 9.42
N ILE A 34 -0.85 23.65 9.44
CA ILE A 34 -0.03 23.32 10.61
C ILE A 34 1.22 24.22 10.73
N TRP A 35 1.89 24.49 9.61
CA TRP A 35 3.13 25.31 9.60
C TRP A 35 2.88 26.76 9.19
N GLY A 36 1.77 27.06 8.51
CA GLY A 36 1.51 28.40 7.99
C GLY A 36 2.60 28.88 7.02
N ARG A 37 2.51 30.14 6.60
CA ARG A 37 3.47 30.71 5.63
C ARG A 37 4.88 30.90 6.20
N PHE A 38 5.01 31.12 7.50
CA PHE A 38 6.27 31.51 8.13
C PHE A 38 7.09 30.31 8.61
N ASP A 39 6.47 29.20 8.99
CA ASP A 39 7.18 28.02 9.49
C ASP A 39 7.28 26.88 8.46
N VAL A 40 6.70 27.02 7.26
CA VAL A 40 6.71 25.96 6.23
C VAL A 40 8.12 25.54 5.81
N GLY A 41 9.12 26.41 6.00
CA GLY A 41 10.53 26.05 5.80
C GLY A 41 10.96 24.84 6.64
N GLU A 42 10.45 24.69 7.86
CA GLU A 42 10.72 23.52 8.72
C GLU A 42 10.21 22.22 8.07
N TYR A 43 9.05 22.28 7.41
CA TYR A 43 8.50 21.16 6.66
C TYR A 43 9.34 20.82 5.42
N VAL A 44 9.70 21.84 4.63
CA VAL A 44 10.47 21.67 3.39
C VAL A 44 11.86 21.11 3.68
N MET A 45 12.51 21.59 4.74
CA MET A 45 13.86 21.17 5.13
C MET A 45 13.91 19.83 5.86
N ALA A 46 12.77 19.27 6.26
CA ALA A 46 12.71 17.96 6.87
C ALA A 46 13.23 16.86 5.93
N THR A 47 13.72 15.76 6.49
CA THR A 47 14.04 14.57 5.69
C THR A 47 12.78 13.98 5.07
N SER A 48 12.91 13.24 3.96
CA SER A 48 11.73 12.58 3.35
C SER A 48 11.02 11.66 4.34
N THR A 49 11.79 10.91 5.12
CA THR A 49 11.27 10.04 6.19
C THR A 49 10.41 10.80 7.20
N GLN A 50 10.86 11.99 7.64
CA GLN A 50 10.08 12.83 8.56
C GLN A 50 8.76 13.26 7.92
N ARG A 51 8.81 13.78 6.68
CA ARG A 51 7.60 14.18 5.95
C ARG A 51 6.61 13.04 5.79
N HIS A 52 7.07 11.85 5.38
CA HIS A 52 6.20 10.68 5.27
C HIS A 52 5.60 10.25 6.60
N VAL A 53 6.32 10.37 7.72
CA VAL A 53 5.75 10.11 9.05
C VAL A 53 4.67 11.12 9.40
N TRP A 54 4.86 12.40 9.07
CA TRP A 54 3.85 13.43 9.28
C TRP A 54 2.63 13.21 8.38
N HIS A 55 2.82 12.89 7.10
CA HIS A 55 1.72 12.52 6.19
C HIS A 55 0.98 11.29 6.68
N ALA A 56 1.69 10.26 7.16
CA ALA A 56 1.07 9.09 7.76
C ALA A 56 0.24 9.46 9.00
N ALA A 57 0.72 10.38 9.85
CA ALA A 57 -0.04 10.85 10.99
C ALA A 57 -1.31 11.62 10.58
N LEU A 58 -1.21 12.47 9.57
CA LEU A 58 -2.35 13.16 8.97
C LEU A 58 -3.34 12.18 8.36
N ALA A 59 -2.85 11.13 7.70
CA ALA A 59 -3.63 10.09 7.05
C ALA A 59 -4.49 9.27 8.02
N ALA A 60 -4.06 9.11 9.27
CA ALA A 60 -4.81 8.38 10.29
C ALA A 60 -6.21 8.98 10.52
N GLY A 61 -6.38 10.29 10.36
CA GLY A 61 -7.70 10.95 10.30
C GLY A 61 -8.33 11.24 11.66
N ASP A 62 -7.61 11.03 12.76
CA ASP A 62 -8.08 11.46 14.08
C ASP A 62 -7.93 12.98 14.26
N ASP A 63 -8.92 13.57 14.94
CA ASP A 63 -9.06 14.99 15.24
C ASP A 63 -8.12 15.42 16.39
N PHE A 64 -6.84 15.04 16.31
CA PHE A 64 -5.83 15.52 17.25
C PHE A 64 -5.18 16.77 16.69
N LEU A 65 -5.16 17.83 17.49
CA LEU A 65 -4.53 19.13 17.20
C LEU A 65 -3.02 18.94 17.01
N LEU A 66 -2.64 18.47 15.83
CA LEU A 66 -1.27 18.39 15.38
C LEU A 66 -0.74 19.82 15.23
N THR A 67 0.29 20.14 16.01
CA THR A 67 1.04 21.38 15.86
C THR A 67 2.39 21.07 15.26
N SER A 68 2.95 22.03 14.50
CA SER A 68 4.31 21.93 13.96
C SER A 68 5.30 21.56 15.05
N LYS A 69 5.28 22.29 16.17
CA LYS A 69 6.12 22.05 17.36
C LYS A 69 6.01 20.63 17.90
N TRP A 70 4.80 20.05 17.93
CA TRP A 70 4.64 18.68 18.39
C TRP A 70 5.22 17.68 17.38
N LEU A 71 4.96 17.86 16.09
CA LEU A 71 5.47 17.00 15.03
C LEU A 71 6.99 17.03 14.90
N THR A 72 7.62 18.16 15.19
CA THR A 72 9.07 18.33 15.01
C THR A 72 9.88 17.94 16.24
N ARG A 73 9.31 18.04 17.45
CA ARG A 73 9.98 17.67 18.70
C ARG A 73 9.83 16.20 19.08
N ASN A 74 8.80 15.52 18.60
CA ASN A 74 8.55 14.13 18.99
C ASN A 74 9.31 13.13 18.12
N ARG A 75 9.64 11.98 18.73
CA ARG A 75 10.24 10.87 17.99
C ARG A 75 9.23 10.31 16.98
N LEU A 76 9.71 9.94 15.79
CA LEU A 76 8.86 9.42 14.69
C LEU A 76 7.94 8.27 15.12
N LYS A 77 8.45 7.34 15.95
CA LYS A 77 7.64 6.22 16.48
C LYS A 77 6.53 6.68 17.41
N VAL A 78 6.75 7.76 18.18
CA VAL A 78 5.75 8.35 19.07
C VAL A 78 4.65 9.01 18.26
N ILE A 79 5.02 9.71 17.18
CA ILE A 79 4.07 10.32 16.24
C ILE A 79 3.14 9.25 15.66
N LEU A 80 3.70 8.17 15.10
CA LEU A 80 2.92 7.07 14.52
C LEU A 80 2.07 6.34 15.57
N LYS A 81 2.63 6.04 16.75
CA LYS A 81 1.88 5.38 17.83
C LYS A 81 0.70 6.21 18.29
N ARG A 82 0.87 7.54 18.36
CA ARG A 82 -0.20 8.46 18.73
C ARG A 82 -1.28 8.50 17.65
N ALA A 83 -0.89 8.57 16.39
CA ALA A 83 -1.82 8.69 15.26
C ALA A 83 -2.64 7.42 15.00
N TYR A 84 -2.04 6.24 15.14
CA TYR A 84 -2.70 4.97 14.81
C TYR A 84 -3.07 4.12 16.04
N GLY A 85 -2.88 4.64 17.26
CA GLY A 85 -3.04 3.92 18.53
C GLY A 85 -1.97 2.85 18.81
N ASN A 86 -1.34 2.29 17.79
CA ASN A 86 -0.22 1.38 17.89
C ASN A 86 0.90 1.74 16.88
N TYR A 87 2.07 1.11 17.04
CA TYR A 87 3.20 1.28 16.12
C TYR A 87 3.65 -0.08 15.60
N PRO A 88 3.32 -0.45 14.35
CA PRO A 88 3.80 -1.70 13.79
C PRO A 88 5.29 -1.62 13.47
N SER A 89 6.00 -2.72 13.75
CA SER A 89 7.44 -2.79 13.50
C SER A 89 7.74 -2.59 12.02
N GLY A 90 8.77 -1.80 11.73
CA GLY A 90 9.20 -1.52 10.36
C GLY A 90 8.48 -0.35 9.68
N MET A 91 7.45 0.28 10.27
CA MET A 91 6.73 1.39 9.63
C MET A 91 7.66 2.54 9.22
N VAL A 92 8.48 3.06 10.15
CA VAL A 92 9.46 4.13 9.80
C VAL A 92 10.43 3.70 8.70
N ARG A 93 10.84 2.41 8.69
CA ARG A 93 11.76 1.86 7.69
C ARG A 93 11.09 1.72 6.32
N LEU A 94 9.80 1.36 6.28
CA LEU A 94 9.01 1.33 5.05
C LEU A 94 8.89 2.75 4.50
N LEU A 95 8.49 3.71 5.35
CA LEU A 95 8.33 5.10 4.95
C LEU A 95 9.65 5.76 4.50
N SER A 96 10.79 5.37 5.07
CA SER A 96 12.10 5.91 4.65
C SER A 96 12.56 5.45 3.26
N ARG A 97 11.88 4.46 2.67
CA ARG A 97 12.18 3.94 1.32
C ARG A 97 11.34 4.61 0.24
N LEU A 98 10.39 5.46 0.63
CA LEU A 98 9.57 6.22 -0.30
C LEU A 98 10.36 7.38 -0.89
N GLY A 99 9.86 7.90 -2.01
CA GLY A 99 10.44 9.05 -2.70
C GLY A 99 10.30 10.36 -1.91
N PRO A 100 10.59 11.51 -2.52
CA PRO A 100 10.42 12.81 -1.86
C PRO A 100 8.96 13.27 -1.79
N ARG A 101 8.07 12.71 -2.62
CA ARG A 101 6.66 13.08 -2.71
C ARG A 101 5.80 12.20 -1.80
N ALA A 102 4.75 12.78 -1.24
CA ALA A 102 3.76 12.05 -0.47
C ALA A 102 3.04 11.01 -1.32
N GLU A 103 2.77 9.86 -0.71
CA GLU A 103 1.76 8.90 -1.19
C GLU A 103 0.36 9.33 -0.75
N THR A 104 -0.68 8.64 -1.20
CA THR A 104 -2.07 8.92 -0.80
C THR A 104 -2.35 8.52 0.66
N ARG A 105 -3.42 9.07 1.25
CA ARG A 105 -3.93 8.71 2.58
C ARG A 105 -4.25 7.23 2.68
N GLU A 106 -4.81 6.64 1.62
CA GLU A 106 -5.12 5.22 1.53
C GLU A 106 -3.84 4.40 1.64
N PHE A 107 -2.75 4.81 0.99
CA PHE A 107 -1.48 4.11 1.06
C PHE A 107 -0.95 4.07 2.49
N TYR A 108 -0.92 5.18 3.22
CA TYR A 108 -0.38 5.19 4.60
C TYR A 108 -1.22 4.32 5.54
N ARG A 109 -2.55 4.33 5.38
CA ARG A 109 -3.47 3.44 6.11
C ARG A 109 -3.21 1.98 5.75
N ALA A 110 -3.09 1.66 4.47
CA ALA A 110 -2.79 0.31 3.99
C ALA A 110 -1.42 -0.17 4.50
N ALA A 111 -0.39 0.67 4.49
CA ALA A 111 0.92 0.35 5.04
C ALA A 111 0.87 0.02 6.53
N HIS A 112 0.08 0.79 7.30
CA HIS A 112 -0.16 0.50 8.71
C HIS A 112 -0.86 -0.85 8.90
N VAL A 113 -1.94 -1.11 8.15
CA VAL A 113 -2.68 -2.38 8.20
C VAL A 113 -1.77 -3.56 7.84
N ALA A 114 -1.06 -3.48 6.71
CA ALA A 114 -0.18 -4.52 6.20
C ALA A 114 0.96 -4.88 7.17
N LEU A 115 1.53 -3.88 7.86
CA LEU A 115 2.57 -4.12 8.85
C LEU A 115 2.03 -4.55 10.22
N SER A 116 0.77 -4.24 10.53
CA SER A 116 0.11 -4.66 11.78
C SER A 116 -0.30 -6.13 11.80
N ARG A 117 -0.32 -6.80 10.63
CA ARG A 117 -0.66 -8.22 10.51
C ARG A 117 0.24 -9.13 11.34
N GLY A 118 1.53 -8.80 11.44
CA GLY A 118 2.53 -9.59 12.18
C GLY A 118 2.86 -10.96 11.57
N ASP A 119 2.41 -11.22 10.35
CA ASP A 119 2.54 -12.51 9.68
C ASP A 119 3.75 -12.54 8.72
N MET A 120 3.82 -13.56 7.86
CA MET A 120 4.91 -13.72 6.90
C MET A 120 4.95 -12.59 5.85
N LEU A 121 3.81 -12.02 5.49
CA LEU A 121 3.72 -10.93 4.50
C LEU A 121 4.26 -9.63 5.08
N THR A 122 4.06 -9.38 6.37
CA THR A 122 4.72 -8.28 7.08
C THR A 122 6.25 -8.34 6.92
N ARG A 123 6.85 -9.54 7.03
CA ARG A 123 8.31 -9.70 6.86
C ARG A 123 8.75 -9.39 5.42
N ILE A 124 7.97 -9.76 4.41
CA ILE A 124 8.26 -9.45 3.00
C ILE A 124 8.40 -7.93 2.83
N LEU A 125 7.44 -7.15 3.35
CA LEU A 125 7.50 -5.68 3.31
C LEU A 125 8.70 -5.12 4.09
N GLN A 126 8.97 -5.65 5.29
CA GLN A 126 10.09 -5.20 6.11
C GLN A 126 11.46 -5.43 5.46
N HIS A 127 11.61 -6.50 4.68
CA HIS A 127 12.85 -6.87 3.99
C HIS A 127 12.95 -6.37 2.55
N SER A 128 11.87 -5.85 1.97
CA SER A 128 11.90 -5.32 0.60
C SER A 128 12.87 -4.14 0.47
N LYS A 129 13.59 -4.06 -0.66
CA LYS A 129 14.50 -2.93 -0.94
C LYS A 129 13.75 -1.70 -1.43
N THR A 130 12.72 -1.92 -2.25
CA THR A 130 11.81 -0.91 -2.79
C THR A 130 10.40 -1.18 -2.28
N ILE A 131 9.57 -0.14 -2.21
CA ILE A 131 8.17 -0.28 -1.81
C ILE A 131 7.32 -0.03 -3.05
N ASP A 132 6.60 -1.05 -3.47
CA ASP A 132 5.55 -0.95 -4.48
C ASP A 132 4.21 -0.71 -3.76
N PRO A 133 3.54 0.43 -3.98
CA PRO A 133 2.22 0.70 -3.41
C PRO A 133 1.20 -0.41 -3.66
N HIS A 134 1.19 -1.01 -4.85
CA HIS A 134 0.23 -2.06 -5.20
C HIS A 134 0.41 -3.32 -4.35
N VAL A 135 1.65 -3.68 -4.02
CA VAL A 135 1.94 -4.79 -3.11
C VAL A 135 1.49 -4.47 -1.68
N VAL A 136 1.64 -3.22 -1.24
CA VAL A 136 1.17 -2.79 0.09
C VAL A 136 -0.35 -2.92 0.18
N PHE A 137 -1.09 -2.44 -0.82
CA PHE A 137 -2.55 -2.58 -0.88
C PHE A 137 -2.98 -4.03 -0.91
N ALA A 138 -2.38 -4.85 -1.79
CA ALA A 138 -2.69 -6.27 -1.87
C ALA A 138 -2.49 -6.99 -0.52
N ILE A 139 -1.40 -6.72 0.20
CA ILE A 139 -1.16 -7.30 1.53
C ILE A 139 -2.16 -6.78 2.58
N ALA A 140 -2.54 -5.51 2.52
CA ALA A 140 -3.49 -4.93 3.45
C ALA A 140 -4.89 -5.54 3.31
N GLU A 141 -5.32 -5.82 2.08
CA GLU A 141 -6.66 -6.35 1.76
C GLU A 141 -6.76 -7.87 1.87
N LEU A 142 -5.63 -8.58 1.78
CA LEU A 142 -5.64 -10.04 1.85
C LEU A 142 -6.20 -10.54 3.19
N PRO A 143 -7.00 -11.62 3.19
CA PRO A 143 -7.39 -12.29 4.42
C PRO A 143 -6.18 -12.75 5.26
N THR A 144 -6.35 -12.84 6.57
CA THR A 144 -5.29 -13.24 7.53
C THR A 144 -5.23 -14.74 7.80
N ASP A 145 -6.05 -15.54 7.12
CA ASP A 145 -6.01 -16.99 7.25
C ASP A 145 -4.74 -17.60 6.65
N LEU A 146 -4.41 -18.80 7.10
CA LEU A 146 -3.15 -19.47 6.75
C LEU A 146 -3.02 -19.75 5.24
N ILE A 147 -4.11 -20.01 4.53
CA ILE A 147 -4.10 -20.34 3.10
C ILE A 147 -3.72 -19.08 2.32
N SER A 148 -4.42 -17.97 2.57
CA SER A 148 -4.18 -16.69 1.89
C SER A 148 -2.76 -16.19 2.14
N VAL A 149 -2.29 -16.24 3.40
CA VAL A 149 -0.93 -15.82 3.78
C VAL A 149 0.16 -16.65 3.10
N ARG A 150 0.02 -17.98 3.09
CA ARG A 150 1.01 -18.87 2.46
C ARG A 150 1.04 -18.70 0.94
N MET A 151 -0.13 -18.71 0.31
CA MET A 151 -0.27 -18.49 -1.13
C MET A 151 0.39 -17.17 -1.55
N ALA A 152 0.02 -16.07 -0.90
CA ALA A 152 0.57 -14.75 -1.22
C ALA A 152 2.07 -14.69 -0.96
N SER A 153 2.57 -15.34 0.10
CA SER A 153 4.01 -15.41 0.35
C SER A 153 4.76 -16.17 -0.74
N TYR A 154 4.19 -17.22 -1.32
CA TYR A 154 4.81 -17.93 -2.44
C TYR A 154 4.78 -17.10 -3.72
N ALA A 155 3.65 -16.45 -4.01
CA ALA A 155 3.49 -15.58 -5.16
C ALA A 155 4.47 -14.40 -5.14
N LEU A 156 4.51 -13.64 -4.05
CA LEU A 156 5.39 -12.47 -3.91
C LEU A 156 6.88 -12.82 -4.03
N ARG A 157 7.32 -13.96 -3.49
CA ARG A 157 8.71 -14.42 -3.63
C ARG A 157 9.10 -14.79 -5.06
N ARG A 158 8.12 -15.01 -5.94
CA ARG A 158 8.31 -15.28 -7.36
C ARG A 158 8.08 -14.05 -8.24
N GLY A 159 7.86 -12.88 -7.64
CA GLY A 159 7.64 -11.64 -8.39
C GLY A 159 6.30 -11.60 -9.13
N VAL A 160 5.30 -12.35 -8.65
CA VAL A 160 3.93 -12.27 -9.17
C VAL A 160 3.37 -10.88 -8.87
N SER A 161 2.65 -10.30 -9.84
CA SER A 161 2.07 -8.97 -9.70
C SER A 161 0.94 -8.91 -8.66
N SER A 162 0.61 -7.72 -8.16
CA SER A 162 -0.51 -7.51 -7.22
C SER A 162 -1.84 -8.03 -7.76
N ASP A 163 -2.11 -7.81 -9.04
CA ASP A 163 -3.37 -8.16 -9.68
C ASP A 163 -3.52 -9.69 -9.77
N GLU A 164 -2.43 -10.37 -10.11
CA GLU A 164 -2.38 -11.83 -10.14
C GLU A 164 -2.48 -12.43 -8.72
N ILE A 165 -2.04 -11.74 -7.66
CA ILE A 165 -2.20 -12.22 -6.28
C ILE A 165 -3.68 -12.28 -5.89
N ALA A 166 -4.48 -11.29 -6.30
CA ALA A 166 -5.92 -11.31 -6.05
C ALA A 166 -6.60 -12.47 -6.79
N GLU A 167 -6.30 -12.67 -8.08
CA GLU A 167 -6.77 -13.81 -8.88
C GLU A 167 -6.38 -15.14 -8.21
N MET A 168 -5.11 -15.30 -7.85
CA MET A 168 -4.60 -16.49 -7.18
C MET A 168 -5.29 -16.74 -5.84
N SER A 169 -5.56 -15.70 -5.06
CA SER A 169 -6.27 -15.82 -3.78
C SER A 169 -7.64 -16.44 -3.95
N TRP A 170 -8.40 -15.96 -4.93
CA TRP A 170 -9.71 -16.50 -5.25
C TRP A 170 -9.63 -17.95 -5.75
N LEU A 171 -8.75 -18.23 -6.73
CA LEU A 171 -8.59 -19.56 -7.31
C LEU A 171 -8.11 -20.60 -6.29
N VAL A 172 -7.12 -20.27 -5.46
CA VAL A 172 -6.59 -21.19 -4.45
C VAL A 172 -7.64 -21.51 -3.41
N ARG A 173 -8.40 -20.50 -2.94
CA ARG A 173 -9.52 -20.74 -2.02
C ARG A 173 -10.56 -21.66 -2.64
N ARG A 174 -10.90 -21.46 -3.91
CA ARG A 174 -11.83 -22.33 -4.63
C ARG A 174 -11.32 -23.77 -4.73
N ILE A 175 -10.03 -23.97 -5.04
CA ILE A 175 -9.41 -25.30 -5.07
C ILE A 175 -9.49 -25.96 -3.69
N VAL A 176 -9.14 -25.25 -2.62
CA VAL A 176 -9.17 -25.81 -1.26
C VAL A 176 -10.59 -26.17 -0.85
N GLU A 177 -11.57 -25.33 -1.17
CA GLU A 177 -12.99 -25.56 -0.88
C GLU A 177 -13.50 -26.83 -1.58
N VAL A 178 -13.29 -26.94 -2.89
CA VAL A 178 -13.84 -28.06 -3.70
C VAL A 178 -13.10 -29.37 -3.44
N SER A 179 -11.77 -29.33 -3.29
CA SER A 179 -10.98 -30.54 -3.04
C SER A 179 -10.90 -30.96 -1.58
N ALA A 180 -11.39 -30.12 -0.66
CA ALA A 180 -11.18 -30.25 0.79
C ALA A 180 -9.70 -30.47 1.19
N SER A 181 -8.76 -29.93 0.40
CA SER A 181 -7.32 -30.19 0.54
C SER A 181 -6.48 -28.94 0.34
N THR A 182 -5.42 -28.79 1.14
CA THR A 182 -4.42 -27.71 1.01
C THR A 182 -3.20 -28.10 0.18
N ALA A 183 -3.23 -29.25 -0.50
CA ALA A 183 -2.12 -29.76 -1.32
C ALA A 183 -1.66 -28.77 -2.40
N VAL A 184 -2.56 -27.91 -2.90
CA VAL A 184 -2.22 -26.83 -3.85
C VAL A 184 -1.13 -25.91 -3.30
N LEU A 185 -1.07 -25.67 -1.98
CA LEU A 185 -0.03 -24.83 -1.38
C LEU A 185 1.37 -25.45 -1.53
N ASN A 186 1.48 -26.78 -1.49
CA ASN A 186 2.76 -27.48 -1.71
C ASN A 186 3.21 -27.38 -3.18
N LEU A 187 2.25 -27.41 -4.12
CA LEU A 187 2.53 -27.18 -5.54
C LEU A 187 3.04 -25.74 -5.76
N LEU A 188 2.44 -24.75 -5.08
CA LEU A 188 2.88 -23.36 -5.19
C LEU A 188 4.25 -23.12 -4.58
N ALA A 189 4.55 -23.74 -3.44
CA ALA A 189 5.85 -23.62 -2.78
C ALA A 189 7.01 -24.07 -3.69
N SER A 190 6.80 -25.11 -4.49
CA SER A 190 7.81 -25.67 -5.39
C SER A 190 7.78 -25.09 -6.81
N SER A 191 6.73 -24.36 -7.18
CA SER A 191 6.56 -23.83 -8.53
C SER A 191 7.49 -22.66 -8.86
N LYS A 192 7.94 -22.62 -10.11
CA LYS A 192 8.61 -21.46 -10.73
C LYS A 192 7.62 -20.40 -11.22
N ASN A 193 6.40 -20.82 -11.57
CA ASN A 193 5.31 -19.94 -12.02
C ASN A 193 4.03 -20.29 -11.24
N PRO A 194 3.82 -19.65 -10.07
CA PRO A 194 2.68 -19.95 -9.21
C PRO A 194 1.33 -19.73 -9.90
N VAL A 195 1.18 -18.68 -10.71
CA VAL A 195 -0.07 -18.36 -11.41
C VAL A 195 -0.47 -19.49 -12.35
N LEU A 196 0.45 -19.93 -13.22
CA LEU A 196 0.18 -21.03 -14.14
C LEU A 196 -0.10 -22.35 -13.40
N THR A 197 0.56 -22.59 -12.26
CA THR A 197 0.29 -23.75 -11.42
C THR A 197 -1.13 -23.75 -10.88
N VAL A 198 -1.62 -22.61 -10.36
CA VAL A 198 -3.01 -22.50 -9.89
C VAL A 198 -3.99 -22.68 -11.04
N ARG A 199 -3.74 -22.03 -12.20
CA ARG A 199 -4.59 -22.18 -13.40
C ARG A 199 -4.64 -23.61 -13.92
N LYS A 200 -3.56 -24.38 -13.84
CA LYS A 200 -3.60 -25.82 -14.16
C LYS A 200 -4.34 -26.64 -13.12
N ALA A 201 -4.25 -26.28 -11.84
CA ALA A 201 -4.94 -27.00 -10.78
C ALA A 201 -6.46 -26.78 -10.82
N ILE A 202 -6.93 -25.57 -11.15
CA ILE A 202 -8.37 -25.27 -11.24
C ILE A 202 -9.04 -26.05 -12.38
N THR A 203 -8.35 -26.28 -13.51
CA THR A 203 -8.92 -27.04 -14.64
C THR A 203 -9.05 -28.53 -14.37
N GLN A 204 -8.45 -29.04 -13.28
CA GLN A 204 -8.60 -30.43 -12.85
C GLN A 204 -9.73 -30.62 -11.84
N LEU A 205 -10.38 -29.54 -11.41
CA LEU A 205 -11.55 -29.63 -10.55
C LEU A 205 -12.77 -30.12 -11.33
N PRO A 206 -13.72 -30.79 -10.67
CA PRO A 206 -15.00 -31.10 -11.30
C PRO A 206 -15.70 -29.80 -11.73
N PHE A 207 -16.40 -29.86 -12.86
CA PHE A 207 -17.22 -28.74 -13.32
C PHE A 207 -18.26 -28.37 -12.25
N PRO A 208 -18.52 -27.07 -12.02
CA PRO A 208 -19.47 -26.65 -11.01
C PRO A 208 -20.87 -27.18 -11.35
N ALA A 209 -21.62 -27.55 -10.32
CA ALA A 209 -23.03 -27.86 -10.48
C ALA A 209 -23.78 -26.64 -11.05
N ALA A 210 -24.81 -26.89 -11.86
CA ALA A 210 -25.59 -25.85 -12.49
C ALA A 210 -26.19 -24.90 -11.42
N PRO A 211 -26.03 -23.57 -11.58
CA PRO A 211 -26.54 -22.60 -10.59
C PRO A 211 -28.07 -22.59 -10.50
N TRP A 212 -28.76 -23.03 -11.54
CA TRP A 212 -30.22 -23.24 -11.56
C TRP A 212 -30.56 -24.47 -12.39
N LYS A 213 -31.72 -25.06 -12.11
CA LYS A 213 -32.32 -26.12 -12.93
C LYS A 213 -33.34 -25.48 -13.86
N ALA A 214 -33.24 -25.71 -15.15
CA ALA A 214 -34.20 -25.26 -16.15
C ALA A 214 -34.63 -26.45 -17.00
N GLU A 215 -35.93 -26.58 -17.26
CA GLU A 215 -36.47 -27.64 -18.12
C GLU A 215 -35.92 -27.51 -19.55
N GLY A 216 -35.47 -28.62 -20.13
CA GLY A 216 -34.94 -28.68 -21.49
C GLY A 216 -33.50 -28.18 -21.68
N LEU A 217 -32.83 -27.67 -20.65
CA LEU A 217 -31.41 -27.28 -20.72
C LEU A 217 -30.52 -28.32 -20.05
N ILE A 218 -29.50 -28.80 -20.77
CA ILE A 218 -28.46 -29.70 -20.24
C ILE A 218 -27.28 -28.82 -19.83
N PRO A 219 -26.91 -28.79 -18.53
CA PRO A 219 -25.73 -28.04 -18.08
C PRO A 219 -24.45 -28.60 -18.70
N VAL A 220 -23.53 -27.70 -19.07
CA VAL A 220 -22.17 -28.05 -19.45
C VAL A 220 -21.48 -28.75 -18.28
N GLN A 221 -20.96 -29.96 -18.51
CA GLN A 221 -20.31 -30.81 -17.49
C GLN A 221 -18.81 -30.96 -17.70
N SER A 222 -18.28 -30.48 -18.83
CA SER A 222 -16.86 -30.56 -19.15
C SER A 222 -16.41 -29.35 -19.97
N ALA A 223 -15.09 -29.10 -19.99
CA ALA A 223 -14.53 -28.04 -20.82
C ALA A 223 -14.62 -28.35 -22.32
N GLU A 224 -14.79 -29.63 -22.68
CA GLU A 224 -14.93 -30.10 -24.07
C GLU A 224 -16.32 -29.81 -24.66
N GLU A 225 -17.30 -29.50 -23.81
CA GLU A 225 -18.66 -29.14 -24.18
C GLU A 225 -18.86 -27.62 -24.45
N LEU A 226 -17.79 -26.81 -24.33
CA LEU A 226 -17.77 -25.36 -24.62
C LEU A 226 -17.23 -25.09 -26.03
#